data_AF-A0A961PMG4-F1
#
_entry.id   AF-A0A961PMG4-F1
#
_cell.length_a   1.000
_cell.length_b   1.000
_cell.length_c   1.000
_cell.angle_alpha   90.00
_cell.angle_beta   90.00
_cell.angle_gamma   90.00
#
_symmetry.space_group_name_H-M   'P 1'
#
loop_
_entity.id
_entity.type
_entity.pdbx_description
1 polymer ?
#
loop_
_entity_poly.entity_id
_entity_poly.type
_entity_poly.pdbx_seq_one_letter_code
_entity_poly.pdbx_strand_id
1 'polypeptide(L)'
;MTTPHALTLTLTTPLALMLDHLPIVRFRGEDATGGFGLLPGHADFLTVIDAGVLRWTPATGPVRYAAVRGAVLTVQGGTSVAVACREAILGDDLPRLEAEVTRQRHAARDTGRQARAHATQLHARAIRRLMAEMALSGDSSGLEGTEWT
;
A
#
# COMPACT_ATOMS: atom_id res chain seq x y z
N MET A 1 -2.48 3.28 41.76
CA MET A 1 -2.15 2.26 40.74
C MET A 1 -2.80 2.68 39.45
N THR A 2 -2.06 3.34 38.55
CA THR A 2 -2.54 3.70 37.22
C THR A 2 -2.74 2.41 36.45
N THR A 3 -3.97 2.11 36.03
CA THR A 3 -4.22 1.03 35.08
C THR A 3 -3.30 1.28 33.87
N PRO A 4 -2.43 0.33 33.47
CA PRO A 4 -1.63 0.51 32.26
C PRO A 4 -2.63 0.73 31.13
N HIS A 5 -2.61 1.93 30.53
CA HIS A 5 -3.50 2.22 29.42
C HIS A 5 -3.15 1.22 28.32
N ALA A 6 -4.09 0.33 27.99
CA ALA A 6 -3.84 -0.74 27.04
C ALA A 6 -3.95 -0.16 25.62
N LEU A 7 -2.98 -0.48 24.78
CA LEU A 7 -3.10 -0.24 23.35
C LEU A 7 -3.94 -1.38 22.76
N THR A 8 -4.84 -1.09 21.83
CA THR A 8 -5.65 -2.09 21.12
C THR A 8 -5.27 -2.09 19.65
N LEU A 9 -5.11 -3.27 19.07
CA LEU A 9 -4.73 -3.46 17.68
C LEU A 9 -5.86 -4.12 16.90
N THR A 10 -6.28 -3.43 15.84
CA THR A 10 -7.17 -3.99 14.82
C THR A 10 -6.42 -4.11 13.50
N LEU A 11 -6.44 -5.28 12.88
CA LEU A 11 -5.83 -5.54 11.57
C LEU A 11 -6.90 -6.07 10.61
N THR A 12 -7.10 -5.38 9.50
CA THR A 12 -8.15 -5.69 8.53
C THR A 12 -7.61 -5.80 7.12
N THR A 13 -8.23 -6.70 6.37
CA THR A 13 -8.19 -6.75 4.90
C THR A 13 -9.61 -6.50 4.38
N PRO A 14 -9.80 -6.20 3.08
CA PRO A 14 -11.14 -6.05 2.51
C PRO A 14 -12.05 -7.28 2.71
N LEU A 15 -11.47 -8.46 2.93
CA LEU A 15 -12.19 -9.72 3.02
C LEU A 15 -12.31 -10.26 4.45
N ALA A 16 -11.50 -9.76 5.39
CA ALA A 16 -11.43 -10.33 6.73
C ALA A 16 -10.89 -9.36 7.79
N LEU A 17 -11.46 -9.46 8.98
CA LEU A 17 -10.90 -8.95 10.23
C LEU A 17 -9.86 -9.96 10.75
N MET A 18 -8.58 -9.65 10.57
CA MET A 18 -7.48 -10.56 10.93
C MET A 18 -7.18 -10.52 12.44
N LEU A 19 -7.28 -9.33 13.05
CA LEU A 19 -7.19 -9.11 14.48
C LEU A 19 -8.28 -8.12 14.88
N ASP A 20 -9.01 -8.42 15.94
CA ASP A 20 -10.10 -7.59 16.45
C ASP A 20 -9.76 -7.05 17.84
N HIS A 21 -9.57 -5.73 17.94
CA HIS A 21 -9.31 -5.01 19.19
C HIS A 21 -8.34 -5.71 20.15
N LEU A 22 -7.28 -6.32 19.61
CA LEU A 22 -6.36 -7.14 20.38
C LEU A 22 -5.58 -6.28 21.39
N PRO A 23 -5.59 -6.58 22.69
CA PRO A 23 -4.79 -5.85 23.66
C PRO A 23 -3.28 -6.11 23.47
N ILE A 24 -2.52 -5.04 23.26
CA ILE A 24 -1.07 -5.08 23.07
C ILE A 24 -0.37 -4.04 23.95
N VAL A 25 0.89 -4.30 24.29
CA VAL A 25 1.72 -3.39 25.12
C VAL A 25 2.66 -2.53 24.31
N ARG A 26 3.00 -2.95 23.09
CA ARG A 26 3.80 -2.19 22.13
C ARG A 26 3.56 -2.67 20.71
N PHE A 27 3.72 -1.76 19.77
CA PHE A 27 3.70 -2.00 18.34
C PHE A 27 4.96 -1.44 17.68
N ARG A 28 5.46 -2.09 16.62
CA ARG A 28 6.59 -1.68 15.79
C ARG A 28 6.25 -1.93 14.33
N GLY A 29 6.65 -1.00 13.47
CA GLY A 29 6.51 -1.10 12.02
C GLY A 29 7.60 -0.30 11.31
N GLU A 30 7.56 -0.34 9.99
CA GLU A 30 8.44 0.43 9.10
C GLU A 30 7.58 1.10 8.03
N ASP A 31 7.85 2.35 7.75
CA ASP A 31 7.28 3.10 6.63
C ASP A 31 8.39 3.70 5.75
N ALA A 32 8.02 4.60 4.84
CA ALA A 32 8.98 5.24 3.93
C ALA A 32 10.06 6.09 4.62
N THR A 33 9.83 6.49 5.87
CA THR A 33 10.77 7.28 6.69
C THR A 33 11.70 6.41 7.53
N GLY A 34 11.39 5.12 7.67
CA GLY A 34 12.15 4.16 8.45
C GLY A 34 11.30 3.45 9.51
N GLY A 35 11.95 2.96 10.56
CA GLY A 35 11.29 2.22 11.63
C GLY A 35 10.64 3.12 12.67
N PHE A 36 9.44 2.77 13.13
CA PHE A 36 8.70 3.47 14.18
C PHE A 36 8.16 2.50 15.24
N GLY A 37 7.87 3.01 16.43
CA GLY A 37 7.30 2.24 17.54
C GLY A 37 6.20 3.01 18.27
N LEU A 38 5.14 2.30 18.64
CA LEU A 38 3.98 2.86 19.33
C LEU A 38 3.87 2.22 20.71
N LEU A 39 3.73 3.08 21.72
CA LEU A 39 3.43 2.74 23.11
C LEU A 39 2.10 3.40 23.49
N PRO A 40 1.44 2.96 24.58
CA PRO A 40 0.28 3.65 25.10
C PRO A 40 0.54 5.14 25.34
N GLY A 41 -0.40 5.99 24.93
CA GLY A 41 -0.29 7.45 25.00
C GLY A 41 0.46 8.10 23.84
N HIS A 42 0.83 7.34 22.79
CA HIS A 42 1.41 7.91 21.57
C HIS A 42 0.45 8.95 20.96
N ALA A 43 0.99 10.03 20.39
CA ALA A 43 0.17 11.01 19.67
C ALA A 43 -0.58 10.35 18.50
N ASP A 44 -1.66 10.98 18.06
CA ASP A 44 -2.33 10.53 16.84
C ASP A 44 -1.34 10.49 15.67
N PHE A 45 -1.39 9.41 14.91
CA PHE A 45 -0.37 9.09 13.90
C PHE A 45 -1.03 8.43 12.70
N LEU A 46 -0.60 8.80 11.49
CA LEU A 46 -1.09 8.26 10.23
C LEU A 46 0.09 8.02 9.32
N THR A 47 0.22 6.81 8.79
CA THR A 47 1.27 6.48 7.82
C THR A 47 0.82 5.41 6.82
N VAL A 48 1.56 5.30 5.72
CA VAL A 48 1.37 4.30 4.67
C VAL A 48 2.55 3.35 4.65
N ILE A 49 2.26 2.06 4.56
CA ILE A 49 3.23 0.97 4.51
C ILE A 49 3.02 0.21 3.21
N ASP A 50 3.91 0.42 2.22
CA ASP A 50 3.80 -0.24 0.90
C ASP A 50 3.96 -1.77 1.01
N ALA A 51 5.00 -2.22 1.71
CA ALA A 51 5.17 -3.60 2.14
C ALA A 51 6.12 -3.68 3.35
N GLY A 52 5.73 -4.39 4.40
CA GLY A 52 6.51 -4.44 5.64
C GLY A 52 6.07 -5.53 6.61
N VAL A 53 6.90 -5.77 7.64
CA VAL A 53 6.56 -6.61 8.78
C VAL A 53 6.09 -5.70 9.91
N LEU A 54 4.88 -5.98 10.41
CA LEU A 54 4.38 -5.43 11.66
C LEU A 54 4.77 -6.37 12.80
N ARG A 55 5.18 -5.81 13.93
CA ARG A 55 5.53 -6.55 15.14
C ARG A 55 4.77 -5.97 16.32
N TRP A 56 4.13 -6.82 17.11
CA TRP A 56 3.51 -6.38 18.35
C TRP A 56 3.78 -7.37 19.48
N THR A 57 3.67 -6.87 20.71
CA THR A 57 3.71 -7.71 21.91
C THR A 57 2.32 -7.67 22.54
N PRO A 58 1.59 -8.79 22.57
CA PRO A 58 0.31 -8.89 23.28
C PRO A 58 0.49 -8.61 24.78
N ALA A 59 -0.62 -8.34 25.48
CA ALA A 59 -0.61 -8.25 26.95
C ALA A 59 -0.12 -9.56 27.61
N THR A 60 -0.42 -10.70 26.99
CA THR A 60 0.00 -12.04 27.44
C THR A 60 0.48 -12.87 26.27
N GLY A 61 1.64 -13.52 26.42
CA GLY A 61 2.18 -14.43 25.41
C GLY A 61 3.34 -13.84 24.61
N PRO A 62 3.83 -14.58 23.58
CA PRO A 62 5.00 -14.19 22.83
C PRO A 62 4.71 -13.04 21.87
N VAL A 63 5.78 -12.43 21.39
CA VAL A 63 5.72 -11.45 20.31
C VAL A 63 5.10 -12.08 19.07
N ARG A 64 4.28 -11.31 18.35
CA ARG A 64 3.58 -11.72 17.13
C ARG A 64 3.90 -10.78 15.98
N TYR A 65 3.66 -11.27 14.77
CA TYR A 65 4.04 -10.59 13.54
C TYR A 65 2.96 -10.69 12.48
N ALA A 66 2.96 -9.74 11.55
CA ALA A 66 2.20 -9.81 10.31
C ALA A 66 3.03 -9.24 9.17
N ALA A 67 3.13 -9.97 8.06
CA ALA A 67 3.52 -9.36 6.79
C ALA A 67 2.31 -8.66 6.19
N VAL A 68 2.46 -7.41 5.79
CA VAL A 68 1.38 -6.62 5.19
C VAL A 68 1.83 -5.97 3.89
N ARG A 69 0.87 -5.76 2.99
CA ARG A 69 1.06 -5.05 1.73
C ARG A 69 -0.02 -4.02 1.49
N GLY A 70 0.38 -2.82 1.07
CA GLY A 70 -0.50 -1.69 0.78
C GLY A 70 -1.35 -1.32 1.99
N ALA A 71 -0.70 -1.09 3.13
CA ALA A 71 -1.37 -0.83 4.39
C ALA A 71 -1.40 0.66 4.72
N VAL A 72 -2.48 1.09 5.37
CA VAL A 72 -2.61 2.37 6.06
C VAL A 72 -2.71 2.07 7.54
N LEU A 73 -1.84 2.70 8.33
CA LEU A 73 -1.84 2.61 9.78
C LEU A 73 -2.33 3.92 10.37
N THR A 74 -3.24 3.83 11.33
CA THR A 74 -3.71 4.96 12.13
C THR A 74 -3.56 4.68 13.61
N VAL A 75 -3.28 5.73 14.37
CA VAL A 75 -3.32 5.77 15.83
C VAL A 75 -4.29 6.85 16.24
N GLN A 76 -5.22 6.52 17.13
CA GLN A 76 -6.24 7.45 17.62
C GLN A 76 -6.30 7.41 19.15
N GLY A 77 -6.32 8.58 19.77
CA GLY A 77 -6.45 8.76 21.23
C GLY A 77 -5.37 8.04 22.03
N GLY A 78 -4.19 7.83 21.42
CA GLY A 78 -3.05 7.13 22.01
C GLY A 78 -3.29 5.71 22.49
N THR A 79 -4.40 5.08 22.11
CA THR A 79 -4.82 3.77 22.63
C THR A 79 -5.35 2.85 21.55
N SER A 80 -5.82 3.37 20.42
CA SER A 80 -6.28 2.56 19.30
C SER A 80 -5.28 2.59 18.16
N VAL A 81 -4.86 1.42 17.69
CA VAL A 81 -4.05 1.25 16.48
C VAL A 81 -4.85 0.43 15.50
N ALA A 82 -5.17 1.01 14.35
CA ALA A 82 -5.86 0.34 13.27
C ALA A 82 -4.97 0.25 12.04
N VAL A 83 -4.88 -0.97 11.48
CA VAL A 83 -4.17 -1.24 10.24
C VAL A 83 -5.16 -1.82 9.24
N ALA A 84 -5.40 -1.09 8.16
CA ALA A 84 -6.15 -1.58 7.01
C ALA A 84 -5.16 -1.85 5.87
N CYS A 85 -5.18 -3.05 5.29
CA CYS A 85 -4.22 -3.46 4.28
C CYS A 85 -4.87 -4.28 3.17
N ARG A 86 -4.25 -4.34 2.00
CA ARG A 86 -4.77 -5.17 0.89
C ARG A 86 -4.58 -6.66 1.17
N GLU A 87 -3.42 -7.00 1.71
CA GLU A 87 -3.01 -8.36 2.05
C GLU A 87 -2.32 -8.37 3.41
N ALA A 88 -2.63 -9.37 4.23
CA ALA A 88 -1.96 -9.65 5.49
C ALA A 88 -1.77 -11.15 5.66
N ILE A 89 -0.61 -11.52 6.20
CA ILE A 89 -0.30 -12.89 6.63
C ILE A 89 0.22 -12.82 8.06
N LEU A 90 -0.52 -13.43 8.99
CA LEU A 90 -0.09 -13.55 10.38
C LEU A 90 1.00 -14.61 10.52
N GLY A 91 1.94 -14.39 11.45
CA GLY A 91 2.92 -15.39 11.82
C GLY A 91 3.48 -15.20 13.22
N ASP A 92 4.24 -16.20 13.65
CA ASP A 92 4.88 -16.33 14.96
C ASP A 92 6.42 -16.34 14.88
N ASP A 93 6.99 -16.45 13.68
CA ASP A 93 8.44 -16.56 13.45
C ASP A 93 8.99 -15.45 12.53
N LEU A 94 9.83 -14.57 13.09
CA LEU A 94 10.37 -13.38 12.43
C LEU A 94 11.25 -13.69 11.20
N PRO A 95 12.20 -14.64 11.23
CA PRO A 95 13.05 -14.95 10.07
C PRO A 95 12.26 -15.45 8.86
N ARG A 96 11.21 -16.25 9.09
CA ARG A 96 10.31 -16.72 8.02
C ARG A 96 9.51 -15.57 7.39
N LEU A 97 9.07 -14.61 8.21
CA LEU A 97 8.34 -13.42 7.76
C LEU A 97 9.24 -12.39 7.06
N GLU A 98 10.49 -12.24 7.47
CA GLU A 98 11.47 -11.36 6.80
C GLU A 98 11.80 -11.82 5.38
N ALA A 99 11.93 -13.14 5.17
CA ALA A 99 12.09 -13.72 3.83
C ALA A 99 10.85 -13.49 2.95
N GLU A 100 9.65 -13.64 3.52
CA GLU A 100 8.37 -13.38 2.86
C GLU A 100 8.22 -11.92 2.43
N VAL A 101 8.50 -10.97 3.35
CA VAL A 101 8.40 -9.53 3.06
C VAL A 101 9.44 -9.09 2.05
N THR A 102 10.66 -9.64 2.09
CA THR A 102 11.66 -9.36 1.06
C THR A 102 11.15 -9.75 -0.32
N ARG A 103 10.59 -10.96 -0.47
CA ARG A 103 9.98 -11.42 -1.72
C ARG A 103 8.83 -10.53 -2.17
N GLN A 104 7.94 -10.13 -1.26
CA GLN A 104 6.81 -9.25 -1.59
C GLN A 104 7.25 -7.84 -1.99
N ARG A 105 8.27 -7.27 -1.33
CA ARG A 105 8.88 -5.98 -1.72
C ARG A 105 9.48 -6.03 -3.12
N HIS A 106 10.11 -7.14 -3.51
CA HIS A 106 10.58 -7.34 -4.89
C HIS A 106 9.41 -7.41 -5.89
N ALA A 107 8.39 -8.22 -5.60
CA ALA A 107 7.21 -8.34 -6.46
C ALA A 107 6.42 -7.02 -6.62
N ALA A 108 6.33 -6.20 -5.57
CA ALA A 108 5.68 -4.89 -5.61
C ALA A 108 6.44 -3.91 -6.50
N ARG A 109 7.78 -3.91 -6.45
CA ARG A 109 8.63 -3.11 -7.35
C ARG A 109 8.46 -3.54 -8.79
N ASP A 110 8.39 -4.84 -9.07
CA ASP A 110 8.25 -5.36 -10.42
C ASP A 110 6.85 -5.10 -11.00
N THR A 111 5.80 -5.31 -10.22
CA THR A 111 4.42 -4.99 -10.62
C THR A 111 4.26 -3.48 -10.89
N GLY A 112 4.82 -2.65 -10.01
CA GLY A 112 4.82 -1.19 -10.18
C GLY A 112 5.61 -0.71 -11.41
N ARG A 113 6.66 -1.42 -11.82
CA ARG A 113 7.38 -1.16 -13.08
C ARG A 113 6.58 -1.60 -14.29
N GLN A 114 5.98 -2.79 -14.25
CA GLN A 114 5.19 -3.34 -15.35
C GLN A 114 3.93 -2.52 -15.63
N ALA A 115 3.20 -2.09 -14.60
CA ALA A 115 2.01 -1.25 -14.77
C ALA A 115 2.36 0.11 -15.42
N ARG A 116 3.47 0.73 -15.00
CA ARG A 116 3.97 1.98 -15.61
C ARG A 116 4.42 1.76 -17.06
N ALA A 117 5.13 0.66 -17.35
CA ALA A 117 5.56 0.33 -18.70
C ALA A 117 4.37 0.10 -19.65
N HIS A 118 3.34 -0.63 -19.17
CA HIS A 118 2.13 -0.88 -19.95
C HIS A 118 1.33 0.41 -20.19
N ALA A 119 1.19 1.28 -19.19
CA ALA A 119 0.57 2.60 -19.34
C ALA A 119 1.31 3.48 -20.35
N THR A 120 2.65 3.52 -20.29
CA THR A 120 3.48 4.24 -21.27
C THR A 120 3.32 3.69 -22.68
N GLN A 121 3.25 2.36 -22.85
CA GLN A 121 3.01 1.72 -24.15
C GLN A 121 1.62 2.05 -24.71
N LEU A 122 0.58 2.01 -23.88
CA LEU A 122 -0.78 2.42 -24.23
C LEU A 122 -0.83 3.88 -24.69
N HIS A 123 -0.23 4.80 -23.91
CA HIS A 123 -0.14 6.22 -24.27
C HIS A 123 0.59 6.44 -25.60
N ALA A 124 1.74 5.79 -25.80
CA ALA A 124 2.49 5.89 -27.05
C ALA A 124 1.73 5.31 -28.26
N ARG A 125 0.90 4.27 -28.06
CA ARG A 125 0.06 3.70 -29.12
C ARG A 125 -1.11 4.63 -29.46
N ALA A 126 -1.72 5.28 -28.47
CA ALA A 126 -2.78 6.25 -28.68
C ALA A 126 -2.29 7.48 -29.45
N ILE A 127 -1.16 8.08 -29.04
CA ILE A 127 -0.56 9.25 -29.73
C ILE A 127 -0.26 8.93 -31.20
N ARG A 128 0.35 7.77 -31.48
CA ARG A 128 0.66 7.36 -32.86
C ARG A 128 -0.58 7.20 -33.75
N ARG A 129 -1.69 6.72 -33.20
CA ARG A 129 -2.96 6.61 -33.95
C ARG A 129 -3.54 7.99 -34.28
N LEU A 130 -3.57 8.89 -33.30
CA LEU A 130 -4.04 10.27 -33.50
C LEU A 130 -3.20 11.00 -34.55
N MET A 131 -1.87 10.85 -34.50
CA MET A 131 -0.97 11.44 -35.50
C MET A 131 -1.19 10.87 -36.91
N ALA A 132 -1.44 9.56 -37.03
CA ALA A 132 -1.72 8.93 -38.31
C ALA A 132 -3.06 9.40 -38.91
N GLU A 133 -4.11 9.50 -38.09
CA GLU A 133 -5.42 10.02 -38.53
C GLU A 133 -5.35 11.50 -38.93
N MET A 134 -4.58 12.31 -38.22
CA MET A 134 -4.35 13.72 -38.59
C MET A 134 -3.53 13.86 -39.88
N ALA A 135 -2.53 13.02 -40.09
CA ALA A 135 -1.75 13.02 -41.34
C ALA A 135 -2.58 12.59 -42.55
N LEU A 136 -3.55 11.68 -42.36
CA LEU A 136 -4.51 11.27 -43.39
C LEU A 136 -5.62 12.29 -43.63
N SER A 137 -5.98 13.09 -42.62
CA SER A 137 -7.02 14.13 -42.72
C SER A 137 -6.47 15.44 -43.31
N GLY A 138 -5.19 15.72 -43.13
CA GLY A 138 -4.49 16.90 -43.67
C GLY A 138 -4.29 16.89 -45.20
N ASP A 139 -4.61 15.79 -45.88
CA ASP A 139 -4.47 15.64 -47.34
C ASP A 139 -5.81 15.82 -48.10
N SER A 140 -6.88 16.27 -47.42
CA SER A 140 -8.23 16.43 -48.01
C SER A 140 -8.76 17.86 -48.06
N SER A 141 -7.99 18.88 -47.68
CA SER A 141 -8.36 20.29 -47.85
C SER A 141 -7.55 20.95 -48.96
N GLY A 142 -7.84 20.57 -50.20
CA GLY A 142 -7.23 21.15 -51.40
C GLY A 142 -8.08 20.95 -52.65
N LEU A 143 -8.93 21.94 -52.93
CA LEU A 143 -9.43 22.36 -54.26
C LEU A 143 -10.58 21.56 -54.92
N GLU A 144 -11.82 21.79 -54.49
CA GLU A 144 -12.95 21.86 -55.44
C GLU A 144 -13.39 23.33 -55.54
N GLY A 145 -13.29 23.92 -56.74
CA GLY A 145 -13.86 25.25 -56.99
C GLY A 145 -13.21 26.04 -58.11
N THR A 146 -13.20 25.54 -59.35
CA THR A 146 -13.36 26.38 -60.55
C THR A 146 -13.58 25.49 -61.77
N GLU A 147 -14.83 25.40 -62.25
CA GLU A 147 -15.12 25.46 -63.69
C GLU A 147 -16.62 25.65 -63.92
N TRP A 148 -17.01 26.84 -64.37
CA TRP A 148 -18.16 27.07 -65.23
C TRP A 148 -17.76 28.11 -66.28
N THR A 149 -17.58 27.64 -67.51
CA THR A 149 -17.82 28.38 -68.76
C THR A 149 -18.60 27.48 -69.68
#